data_AF-A0A2M8PK62-F1
#
_entry.id   AF-A0A2M8PK62-F1
#
_cell.length_a   1.000
_cell.length_b   1.000
_cell.length_c   1.000
_cell.angle_alpha   90.00
_cell.angle_beta   90.00
_cell.angle_gamma   90.00
#
_symmetry.space_group_name_H-M   'P 1'
#
loop_
_entity.id
_entity.type
_entity.pdbx_description
1 polymer ?
#
loop_
_entity_poly.entity_id
_entity_poly.type
_entity_poly.pdbx_seq_one_letter_code
_entity_poly.pdbx_strand_id
1 'polypeptide(L)'
;TSCSKTNKPPAVIPARFLVACEDGHLDDFPWRYFVHHGNSDCNGSLSLEEYGVSGAATDIVVGCNGCNSKRRLSDAFGELGKINLPACRGRHPHLRSFDDECDRQMKSILLGASNSWFSSTLSALSIPSTTNQLE
;
A
#
# COMPACT_ATOMS: atom_id res chain seq x y z
N THR A 1 -11.25 -2.00 18.63
CA THR A 1 -10.65 -3.35 18.69
C THR A 1 -11.34 -4.28 19.69
N SER A 2 -12.64 -4.09 19.99
CA SER A 2 -13.38 -5.00 20.88
C SER A 2 -14.40 -5.83 20.08
N CYS A 3 -14.03 -7.06 19.75
CA CYS A 3 -14.98 -8.06 19.29
C CYS A 3 -15.49 -8.82 20.52
N SER A 4 -16.73 -8.57 20.93
CA SER A 4 -17.30 -9.08 22.20
C SER A 4 -17.70 -10.55 22.19
N LYS A 5 -17.31 -11.33 21.16
CA LYS A 5 -17.85 -12.68 20.93
C LYS A 5 -16.94 -13.83 21.35
N THR A 6 -15.71 -13.61 21.79
CA THR A 6 -14.83 -14.74 22.20
C THR A 6 -13.73 -14.30 23.18
N ASN A 7 -13.47 -15.11 24.22
CA ASN A 7 -12.37 -14.93 25.19
C ASN A 7 -10.97 -15.15 24.59
N LYS A 8 -10.88 -15.50 23.30
CA LYS A 8 -9.62 -15.61 22.56
C LYS A 8 -9.62 -14.54 21.47
N PRO A 9 -8.57 -13.71 21.38
CA PRO A 9 -8.45 -12.81 20.25
C PRO A 9 -8.43 -13.62 18.96
N PRO A 10 -9.11 -13.17 17.90
CA PRO A 10 -9.06 -13.84 16.61
C PRO A 10 -7.60 -13.91 16.15
N ALA A 11 -7.18 -15.07 15.65
CA ALA A 11 -5.89 -15.20 15.00
C ALA A 11 -5.93 -14.32 13.74
N VAL A 12 -5.20 -13.20 13.77
CA VAL A 12 -5.10 -12.26 12.66
C VAL A 12 -3.69 -12.33 12.10
N ILE A 13 -3.59 -12.60 10.80
CA ILE A 13 -2.34 -12.51 10.06
C ILE A 13 -2.42 -11.21 9.26
N PRO A 14 -1.54 -10.22 9.53
CA PRO A 14 -1.59 -8.97 8.80
C PRO A 14 -1.21 -9.20 7.33
N ALA A 15 -2.00 -8.63 6.42
CA ALA A 15 -1.59 -8.56 5.03
C ALA A 15 -0.41 -7.58 4.92
N ARG A 16 0.72 -8.07 4.41
CA ARG A 16 1.99 -7.33 4.32
C ARG A 16 2.18 -6.61 2.97
N PHE A 17 1.09 -6.15 2.38
CA PHE A 17 1.09 -5.54 1.05
C PHE A 17 0.44 -4.16 1.11
N LEU A 18 1.13 -3.19 0.55
CA LEU A 18 0.72 -1.79 0.49
C LEU A 18 0.89 -1.28 -0.93
N VAL A 19 0.40 -0.07 -1.19
CA VAL A 19 0.72 0.68 -2.41
C VAL A 19 1.32 2.04 -2.07
N ALA A 20 2.21 2.51 -2.92
CA ALA A 20 2.80 3.83 -2.82
C ALA A 20 2.96 4.46 -4.20
N CYS A 21 2.99 5.79 -4.26
CA CYS A 21 3.25 6.54 -5.49
C CYS A 21 4.59 7.29 -5.41
N GLU A 22 5.03 7.86 -6.53
CA GLU A 22 6.30 8.61 -6.62
C GLU A 22 6.27 9.96 -5.88
N ASP A 23 5.08 10.47 -5.54
CA ASP A 23 4.90 11.72 -4.79
C ASP A 23 4.90 11.49 -3.26
N GLY A 24 5.10 10.24 -2.81
CA GLY A 24 5.25 9.90 -1.40
C GLY A 24 3.95 9.49 -0.67
N HIS A 25 2.83 9.38 -1.38
CA HIS A 25 1.59 8.83 -0.81
C HIS A 25 1.71 7.35 -0.53
N LEU A 26 1.03 6.89 0.52
CA LEU A 26 0.98 5.50 0.94
C LEU A 26 -0.45 5.09 1.22
N ASP A 27 -0.82 3.88 0.81
CA ASP A 27 -2.17 3.38 1.00
C ASP A 27 -2.21 1.87 1.24
N ASP A 28 -3.33 1.41 1.79
CA ASP A 28 -3.63 0.00 1.87
C ASP A 28 -3.78 -0.56 0.46
N PHE A 29 -3.34 -1.82 0.26
CA PHE A 29 -3.46 -2.47 -1.03
C PHE A 29 -4.95 -2.57 -1.45
N PRO A 30 -5.32 -2.19 -2.69
CA PRO A 30 -6.71 -2.10 -3.12
C PRO A 30 -7.30 -3.47 -3.50
N TRP A 31 -7.42 -4.38 -2.52
CA TRP A 31 -7.78 -5.80 -2.69
C TRP A 31 -9.01 -6.04 -3.58
N ARG A 32 -10.08 -5.27 -3.33
CA ARG A 32 -11.36 -5.40 -4.04
C ARG A 32 -11.25 -4.96 -5.49
N TYR A 33 -10.59 -3.84 -5.76
CA TYR A 33 -10.35 -3.38 -7.13
C TYR A 33 -9.48 -4.38 -7.88
N PHE A 34 -8.40 -4.84 -7.23
CA PHE A 34 -7.44 -5.74 -7.82
C PHE A 34 -8.05 -7.08 -8.25
N VAL A 35 -8.79 -7.76 -7.36
CA VAL A 35 -9.38 -9.08 -7.65
C VAL A 35 -10.48 -9.03 -8.72
N HIS A 36 -11.17 -7.89 -8.84
CA HIS A 36 -12.26 -7.69 -9.82
C HIS A 36 -11.80 -7.01 -11.10
N HIS A 37 -10.49 -6.78 -11.29
CA HIS A 37 -9.94 -6.10 -12.46
C HIS A 37 -10.52 -4.69 -12.69
N GLY A 38 -10.88 -3.99 -11.62
CA GLY A 38 -11.50 -2.66 -11.70
C GLY A 38 -12.51 -2.39 -10.59
N ASN A 39 -13.27 -1.31 -10.75
CA ASN A 39 -14.40 -1.01 -9.88
C ASN A 39 -15.46 -2.11 -9.99
N SER A 40 -15.98 -2.54 -8.84
CA SER A 40 -16.98 -3.60 -8.76
C SER A 40 -17.89 -3.37 -7.57
N ASP A 41 -19.19 -3.62 -7.76
CA ASP A 41 -20.21 -3.56 -6.72
C ASP A 41 -20.28 -4.86 -5.89
N CYS A 42 -19.42 -5.84 -6.19
CA CYS A 42 -19.45 -7.14 -5.51
C CYS A 42 -18.99 -7.02 -4.05
N ASN A 43 -19.91 -7.15 -3.09
CA ASN A 43 -19.62 -7.08 -1.66
C ASN A 43 -19.22 -8.42 -1.00
N GLY A 44 -18.80 -9.40 -1.81
CA GLY A 44 -18.37 -10.72 -1.32
C GLY A 44 -17.14 -10.65 -0.40
N SER A 45 -17.01 -11.65 0.48
CA SER A 45 -15.80 -11.82 1.29
C SER A 45 -14.61 -12.19 0.41
N LEU A 46 -13.43 -11.68 0.76
CA LEU A 46 -12.20 -12.02 0.07
C LEU A 46 -11.46 -13.12 0.83
N SER A 47 -10.86 -14.05 0.10
CA SER A 47 -9.93 -15.06 0.61
C SER A 47 -8.52 -14.78 0.11
N LEU A 48 -7.54 -15.12 0.94
CA LEU A 48 -6.13 -15.11 0.58
C LEU A 48 -5.64 -16.55 0.71
N GLU A 49 -5.20 -17.14 -0.39
CA GLU A 49 -4.72 -18.53 -0.44
C GLU A 49 -3.22 -18.49 -0.77
N GLU A 50 -2.38 -18.93 0.17
CA GLU A 50 -0.93 -19.06 -0.03
C GLU A 50 -0.58 -20.53 -0.33
N TYR A 51 0.02 -20.78 -1.49
CA TYR A 51 0.32 -22.12 -1.99
C TYR A 51 1.78 -22.54 -1.75
N GLY A 52 2.64 -21.62 -1.32
CA GLY A 52 4.08 -21.83 -1.15
C GLY A 52 4.54 -21.68 0.30
N VAL A 53 5.68 -22.30 0.61
CA VAL A 53 6.31 -22.23 1.95
C VAL A 53 7.00 -20.89 2.19
N SER A 54 7.34 -20.18 1.11
CA SER A 54 8.16 -18.95 1.14
C SER A 54 7.37 -17.70 1.54
N GLY A 55 6.04 -17.73 1.43
CA GLY A 55 5.21 -16.53 1.50
C GLY A 55 5.50 -15.51 0.38
N ALA A 56 6.18 -15.87 -0.71
CA ALA A 56 6.41 -14.95 -1.81
C ALA A 56 5.06 -14.49 -2.42
N ALA A 57 4.99 -13.24 -2.89
CA ALA A 57 3.77 -12.71 -3.51
C ALA A 57 3.33 -13.52 -4.75
N THR A 58 4.26 -14.24 -5.38
CA THR A 58 4.01 -15.17 -6.50
C THR A 58 3.14 -16.37 -6.11
N ASP A 59 3.17 -16.75 -4.83
CA ASP A 59 2.53 -17.95 -4.32
C ASP A 59 1.15 -17.63 -3.73
N ILE A 60 0.70 -16.39 -3.82
CA ILE A 60 -0.53 -15.89 -3.23
C ILE A 60 -1.60 -15.69 -4.30
N VAL A 61 -2.79 -16.23 -4.06
CA VAL A 61 -4.00 -15.99 -4.85
C VAL A 61 -5.02 -15.26 -3.99
N VAL A 62 -5.53 -14.16 -4.52
CA VAL A 62 -6.66 -13.42 -3.96
C VAL A 62 -7.93 -13.94 -4.62
N GLY A 63 -8.90 -14.39 -3.83
CA GLY A 63 -10.20 -14.85 -4.29
C GLY A 63 -11.35 -14.00 -3.74
N CYS A 64 -12.44 -13.91 -4.48
CA CYS A 64 -13.71 -13.40 -3.97
C CYS A 64 -14.73 -14.54 -3.89
N ASN A 65 -15.26 -14.81 -2.70
CA ASN A 65 -16.24 -15.88 -2.48
C ASN A 65 -17.66 -15.51 -2.95
N GLY A 66 -17.90 -14.25 -3.31
CA GLY A 66 -19.21 -13.78 -3.78
C GLY A 66 -19.42 -13.98 -5.28
N CYS A 67 -18.38 -13.75 -6.09
CA CYS A 67 -18.43 -13.81 -7.56
C CYS A 67 -17.45 -14.82 -8.16
N ASN A 68 -16.72 -15.56 -7.31
CA ASN A 68 -15.68 -16.53 -7.68
C ASN A 68 -14.52 -15.96 -8.52
N SER A 69 -14.36 -14.63 -8.55
CA SER A 69 -13.18 -14.00 -9.17
C SER A 69 -11.92 -14.40 -8.42
N LYS A 70 -10.84 -14.69 -9.15
CA LYS A 70 -9.55 -15.06 -8.58
C LYS A 70 -8.44 -14.37 -9.34
N ARG A 71 -7.40 -13.94 -8.63
CA ARG A 71 -6.25 -13.27 -9.22
C ARG A 71 -4.97 -13.59 -8.47
N ARG A 72 -3.89 -13.86 -9.21
CA ARG A 72 -2.56 -14.05 -8.61
C ARG A 72 -2.02 -12.70 -8.16
N LEU A 73 -1.50 -12.63 -6.94
CA LEU A 73 -0.98 -11.39 -6.38
C LEU A 73 0.28 -10.91 -7.12
N SER A 74 1.00 -11.79 -7.80
CA SER A 74 2.09 -11.44 -8.73
C SER A 74 1.70 -10.37 -9.76
N ASP A 75 0.43 -10.36 -10.20
CA ASP A 75 -0.07 -9.42 -11.21
C ASP A 75 -0.13 -7.98 -10.70
N ALA A 76 0.03 -7.77 -9.40
CA ALA A 76 0.08 -6.46 -8.77
C ALA A 76 1.48 -5.83 -8.78
N PHE A 77 2.51 -6.57 -9.19
CA PHE A 77 3.90 -6.12 -9.15
C PHE A 77 4.46 -5.82 -10.55
N GLY A 78 5.54 -5.05 -10.59
CA GLY A 78 6.24 -4.70 -11.83
C GLY A 78 5.37 -3.94 -12.82
N GLU A 79 5.56 -4.20 -14.11
CA GLU A 79 4.82 -3.54 -15.18
C GLU A 79 3.34 -3.91 -15.19
N LEU A 80 3.01 -5.17 -14.87
CA LEU A 80 1.63 -5.62 -14.72
C LEU A 80 0.92 -4.83 -13.62
N GLY A 81 1.59 -4.59 -12.49
CA GLY A 81 1.07 -3.77 -11.40
C GLY A 81 0.62 -2.38 -11.84
N LYS A 82 1.39 -1.72 -12.73
CA LYS A 82 1.02 -0.39 -13.25
C LYS A 82 -0.27 -0.39 -14.06
N ILE A 83 -0.59 -1.51 -14.72
CA ILE A 83 -1.81 -1.66 -15.52
C ILE A 83 -2.99 -2.09 -14.62
N ASN A 84 -2.68 -2.89 -13.59
CA ASN A 84 -3.67 -3.62 -12.80
C ASN A 84 -4.11 -2.92 -11.53
N LEU A 85 -3.40 -1.87 -11.12
CA LEU A 85 -3.68 -1.07 -9.93
C LEU A 85 -4.31 0.27 -10.33
N PRO A 86 -5.16 0.84 -9.46
CA PRO A 86 -5.73 2.16 -9.70
C PRO A 86 -4.67 3.27 -9.57
N ALA A 87 -5.02 4.47 -10.04
CA ALA A 87 -4.26 5.68 -9.79
C ALA A 87 -4.20 6.01 -8.28
N CYS A 88 -3.26 6.87 -7.91
CA CYS A 88 -3.08 7.30 -6.53
C CYS A 88 -4.31 8.05 -6.01
N ARG A 89 -4.65 7.82 -4.74
CA ARG A 89 -5.72 8.54 -4.04
C ARG A 89 -5.23 9.77 -3.27
N GLY A 90 -3.93 10.03 -3.24
CA GLY A 90 -3.34 11.11 -2.45
C GLY A 90 -3.25 10.84 -0.94
N ARG A 91 -3.35 9.59 -0.48
CA ARG A 91 -3.45 9.28 0.96
C ARG A 91 -2.13 9.47 1.70
N HIS A 92 -2.20 10.15 2.85
CA HIS A 92 -1.15 10.24 3.86
C HIS A 92 -1.60 9.57 5.17
N PRO A 93 -1.32 8.26 5.39
CA PRO A 93 -1.82 7.55 6.55
C PRO A 93 -1.34 8.12 7.89
N HIS A 94 -0.14 8.70 7.91
CA HIS A 94 0.49 9.30 9.08
C HIS A 94 -0.16 10.65 9.45
N LEU A 95 -0.62 11.43 8.47
CA LEU A 95 -1.36 12.68 8.68
C LEU A 95 -2.88 12.46 8.76
N ARG A 96 -3.35 11.26 8.40
CA ARG A 96 -4.77 10.92 8.24
C ARG A 96 -5.49 11.86 7.27
N SER A 97 -4.77 12.34 6.26
CA SER A 97 -5.27 13.26 5.24
C SER A 97 -5.15 12.63 3.85
N PHE A 98 -5.77 13.31 2.88
CA PHE A 98 -5.63 13.05 1.46
C PHE A 98 -5.29 14.38 0.79
N ASP A 99 -4.40 14.34 -0.20
CA ASP A 99 -4.21 15.46 -1.12
C ASP A 99 -5.32 15.46 -2.17
N ASP A 100 -5.73 16.64 -2.64
CA ASP A 100 -6.91 16.80 -3.50
C ASP A 100 -6.75 16.11 -4.87
N GLU A 101 -5.54 16.12 -5.43
CA GLU A 101 -5.24 15.55 -6.75
C GLU A 101 -3.89 14.82 -6.74
N CYS A 102 -3.85 13.63 -7.33
CA CYS A 102 -2.60 12.91 -7.62
C CYS A 102 -2.78 11.98 -8.81
N ASP A 103 -2.12 12.29 -9.92
CA ASP A 103 -2.22 11.52 -11.18
C ASP A 103 -1.16 10.42 -11.31
N ARG A 104 -0.44 10.12 -10.21
CA ARG A 104 0.65 9.15 -10.25
C ARG A 104 0.10 7.73 -10.16
N GLN A 105 0.74 6.82 -10.91
CA GLN A 105 0.44 5.41 -10.83
C GLN A 105 0.92 4.82 -9.49
N MET A 106 0.03 4.12 -8.79
CA MET A 106 0.39 3.37 -7.60
C MET A 106 1.21 2.14 -7.95
N LYS A 107 2.20 1.83 -7.11
CA LYS A 107 3.03 0.62 -7.19
C LYS A 107 2.89 -0.18 -5.91
N SER A 108 2.72 -1.49 -6.04
CA SER A 108 2.70 -2.38 -4.88
C SER A 108 4.07 -2.53 -4.24
N ILE A 109 4.09 -2.48 -2.92
CA ILE A 109 5.29 -2.69 -2.09
C ILE A 109 4.96 -3.70 -0.99
N LEU A 110 5.97 -4.46 -0.57
CA LEU A 110 5.85 -5.30 0.63
C LEU A 110 6.14 -4.45 1.86
N LEU A 111 5.34 -4.63 2.91
CA LEU A 111 5.60 -4.04 4.21
C LEU A 111 6.95 -4.55 4.74
N GLY A 112 7.87 -3.63 5.02
CA GLY A 112 9.24 -3.95 5.44
C GLY A 112 10.24 -4.12 4.29
N ALA A 113 9.83 -3.92 3.03
CA ALA A 113 10.77 -3.87 1.93
C ALA A 113 11.70 -2.65 2.06
N SER A 114 12.99 -2.85 1.81
CA SER A 114 14.03 -1.81 1.94
C SER A 114 13.81 -0.58 1.06
N ASN A 115 12.95 -0.69 0.04
CA ASN A 115 12.54 0.41 -0.81
C ASN A 115 11.38 1.26 -0.25
N SER A 116 10.87 0.93 0.93
CA SER A 116 9.81 1.71 1.60
C SER A 116 10.34 2.97 2.26
N TRP A 117 11.63 3.00 2.59
CA TRP A 117 12.23 4.11 3.32
C TRP A 117 13.65 4.38 2.81
N PHE A 118 13.78 5.37 1.93
CA PHE A 118 15.07 5.98 1.63
C PHE A 118 15.11 7.35 2.29
N SER A 119 16.13 7.59 3.10
CA SER A 119 16.36 8.92 3.67
C SER A 119 16.68 9.91 2.54
N SER A 120 15.92 10.98 2.43
CA SER A 120 16.38 12.17 1.69
C SER A 120 17.22 13.03 2.64
N THR A 121 18.52 13.14 2.37
CA THR A 121 19.41 14.00 3.16
C THR A 121 19.35 15.43 2.61
N LEU A 122 18.57 16.31 3.23
CA LEU A 122 18.65 17.74 2.95
C LEU A 122 19.67 18.41 3.89
N SER A 123 20.66 19.10 3.32
CA SER A 123 21.59 19.95 4.06
C SER A 123 21.14 21.40 3.93
N ALA A 124 20.88 22.06 5.06
CA ALA A 124 20.57 23.49 5.10
C ALA A 124 21.55 24.18 6.06
N LEU A 125 22.43 25.03 5.52
CA LEU A 125 23.31 25.90 6.29
C LEU A 125 22.96 27.35 5.96
N SER A 126 22.27 28.01 6.89
CA SER A 126 21.98 29.45 6.80
C SER A 126 23.08 30.23 7.52
N ILE A 127 24.02 30.81 6.76
CA ILE A 127 25.00 31.76 7.30
C ILE A 127 24.39 33.17 7.20
N PRO A 128 24.05 33.82 8.33
CA PRO A 128 23.61 35.22 8.28
C PRO A 128 24.74 36.12 7.78
N SER A 129 24.44 37.03 6.85
CA SER A 129 25.41 37.91 6.18
C SER A 129 25.78 39.18 6.97
N THR A 130 25.32 39.32 8.21
CA THR A 130 25.62 40.53 9.00
C THR A 130 26.92 40.35 9.76
N THR A 131 28.01 40.81 9.16
CA THR A 131 29.24 41.15 9.88
C THR A 131 28.97 42.40 10.71
N ASN A 132 28.52 42.26 11.96
CA ASN A 132 28.63 43.36 12.90
C ASN A 132 30.12 43.55 13.20
N GLN A 133 30.68 44.69 12.82
CA GLN A 133 31.95 45.14 13.36
C GLN A 133 31.75 45.33 14.86
N LEU A 134 32.53 44.62 15.67
CA LEU A 134 32.61 44.84 17.10
C LEU A 134 33.37 46.16 17.30
N GLU A 135 32.65 47.23 17.64
CA GLU A 135 33.22 48.40 18.32
C GLU A 135 33.60 48.04 19.76
#